data_AF-A0A1I5TRK1-F1
#
_entry.id   AF-A0A1I5TRK1-F1
#
_cell.length_a   1.000
_cell.length_b   1.000
_cell.length_c   1.000
_cell.angle_alpha   90.00
_cell.angle_beta   90.00
_cell.angle_gamma   90.00
#
_symmetry.space_group_name_H-M   'P 1'
#
loop_
_entity.id
_entity.type
_entity.pdbx_description
1 polymer ?
#
loop_
_entity_poly.entity_id
_entity_poly.type
_entity_poly.pdbx_seq_one_letter_code
_entity_poly.pdbx_strand_id
1 'polypeptide(L)'
;MKHILKREEGFAVPFVAVMLPVFIALCGLLIDGGLMAANYMKLTGAVDAAAHAALDSYDKTAWEEDGTIDIQPAGARNLADDYLHANYPEARMEIFESDSTSVYVKASVSSPLFFMKVAGINEVSIEASSGASLGGG
;
A
#
# COMPACT_ATOMS: atom_id res chain seq x y z
N MET A 1 -38.63 39.19 30.21
CA MET A 1 -38.04 38.31 29.17
C MET A 1 -36.61 38.68 28.73
N LYS A 2 -35.91 39.66 29.34
CA LYS A 2 -34.55 40.05 28.91
C LYS A 2 -33.40 39.41 29.73
N HIS A 3 -33.72 38.69 30.80
CA HIS A 3 -32.73 38.09 31.72
C HIS A 3 -32.39 36.62 31.45
N ILE A 4 -33.16 35.92 30.59
CA ILE A 4 -32.90 34.51 30.27
C ILE A 4 -31.80 34.39 29.21
N LEU A 5 -31.79 35.30 28.22
CA LEU A 5 -30.79 35.30 27.14
C LEU A 5 -29.36 35.58 27.62
N LYS A 6 -29.19 36.27 28.77
CA LYS A 6 -27.85 36.63 29.30
C LYS A 6 -27.13 35.46 29.99
N ARG A 7 -27.78 34.31 30.14
CA ARG A 7 -27.23 33.12 30.83
C ARG A 7 -26.71 32.04 29.88
N GLU A 8 -26.93 32.19 28.56
CA GLU A 8 -26.50 31.23 27.53
C GLU A 8 -25.17 31.63 26.85
N GLU A 9 -24.69 32.86 27.08
CA GLU A 9 -23.40 33.34 26.54
C GLU A 9 -22.17 32.60 27.11
N GLY A 10 -22.36 31.75 28.13
CA GLY A 10 -21.30 30.98 28.76
C GLY A 10 -21.11 29.54 28.25
N PHE A 11 -22.02 29.00 27.42
CA PHE A 11 -21.92 27.61 26.95
C PHE A 11 -21.08 27.48 25.67
N ALA A 12 -21.11 28.49 24.79
CA ALA A 12 -20.39 28.43 23.52
C ALA A 12 -18.88 28.25 23.71
N VAL A 13 -18.28 28.94 24.68
CA VAL A 13 -16.83 28.86 24.96
C VAL A 13 -16.40 27.45 25.41
N PRO A 14 -16.97 26.84 26.47
CA PRO A 14 -16.60 25.48 26.86
C PRO A 14 -16.99 24.43 25.80
N PHE A 15 -18.10 24.63 25.08
CA PHE A 15 -18.47 23.73 23.99
C PHE A 15 -17.45 23.75 22.86
N VAL A 16 -17.04 24.93 22.38
CA VAL A 16 -15.99 25.09 21.36
C VAL A 16 -14.66 24.56 21.87
N ALA A 17 -14.31 24.80 23.13
CA ALA A 17 -13.08 24.27 23.74
C ALA A 17 -13.02 22.73 23.73
N VAL A 18 -14.16 22.05 23.87
CA VAL A 18 -14.25 20.58 23.77
C VAL A 18 -14.34 20.11 22.32
N MET A 19 -15.05 20.83 21.45
CA MET A 19 -15.19 20.43 20.04
C MET A 19 -13.91 20.62 19.23
N LEU A 20 -13.08 21.60 19.57
CA LEU A 20 -11.83 21.88 18.86
C LEU A 20 -10.86 20.67 18.84
N PRO A 21 -10.53 20.01 19.97
CA PRO A 21 -9.72 18.79 19.92
C PRO A 21 -10.41 17.64 19.19
N VAL A 22 -11.75 17.55 19.21
CA VAL A 22 -12.49 16.55 18.44
C VAL A 22 -12.30 16.77 16.94
N PHE A 23 -12.43 18.02 16.45
CA PHE A 23 -12.18 18.33 15.05
C PHE A 23 -10.73 18.10 14.64
N ILE A 24 -9.77 18.45 15.49
CA ILE A 24 -8.35 18.15 15.25
C ILE A 24 -8.13 16.64 15.12
N ALA A 25 -8.74 15.83 15.99
CA ALA A 25 -8.66 14.37 15.91
C ALA A 25 -9.27 13.84 14.61
N LEU A 26 -10.41 14.37 14.17
CA LEU A 26 -11.03 13.99 12.89
C LEU A 26 -10.16 14.38 11.69
N CYS A 27 -9.58 15.58 11.67
CA CYS A 27 -8.63 15.99 10.65
C CYS A 27 -7.39 15.08 10.63
N GLY A 28 -6.88 14.71 11.80
CA GLY A 28 -5.77 13.80 11.93
C GLY A 28 -6.07 12.41 11.37
N LEU A 29 -7.26 11.88 11.65
CA LEU A 29 -7.71 10.61 11.11
C LEU A 29 -7.82 10.64 9.57
N LEU A 30 -8.30 11.75 9.00
CA LEU A 30 -8.36 11.91 7.54
C LEU A 30 -6.97 11.94 6.90
N ILE A 31 -6.00 12.61 7.54
CA ILE A 31 -4.62 12.69 7.06
C ILE A 31 -3.95 11.31 7.10
N ASP A 32 -4.01 10.64 8.24
CA ASP A 32 -3.41 9.30 8.40
C ASP A 32 -4.08 8.27 7.49
N GLY A 33 -5.42 8.30 7.37
CA GLY A 33 -6.17 7.44 6.46
C GLY A 33 -5.85 7.70 4.99
N GLY A 34 -5.71 8.97 4.59
CA GLY A 34 -5.32 9.34 3.23
C GLY A 34 -3.90 8.87 2.88
N LEU A 35 -2.96 9.00 3.83
CA LEU A 35 -1.60 8.50 3.66
C LEU A 35 -1.56 6.97 3.53
N MET A 36 -2.32 6.26 4.38
CA MET A 36 -2.43 4.80 4.31
C MET A 36 -2.99 4.35 2.94
N ALA A 37 -4.05 5.01 2.46
CA ALA A 37 -4.62 4.70 1.15
C ALA A 37 -3.64 5.00 0.00
N ALA A 38 -2.91 6.11 0.07
CA ALA A 38 -1.88 6.46 -0.92
C ALA A 38 -0.75 5.42 -0.95
N ASN A 39 -0.26 5.00 0.21
CA ASN A 39 0.80 3.98 0.31
C ASN A 39 0.31 2.60 -0.14
N TYR A 40 -0.95 2.25 0.15
CA TYR A 40 -1.56 1.03 -0.36
C TYR A 40 -1.63 1.02 -1.89
N MET A 41 -2.14 2.10 -2.51
CA MET A 41 -2.21 2.20 -3.97
C MET A 41 -0.82 2.11 -4.63
N LYS A 42 0.20 2.75 -4.03
CA LYS A 42 1.59 2.63 -4.51
C LYS A 42 2.12 1.21 -4.40
N LEU A 43 1.90 0.55 -3.26
CA LEU A 43 2.35 -0.83 -3.05
C LEU A 43 1.66 -1.80 -4.01
N THR A 44 0.34 -1.68 -4.21
CA THR A 44 -0.40 -2.48 -5.19
C THR A 44 0.19 -2.31 -6.59
N GLY A 45 0.41 -1.06 -7.04
CA GLY A 45 1.01 -0.80 -8.36
C GLY A 45 2.43 -1.36 -8.50
N ALA A 46 3.24 -1.27 -7.45
CA ALA A 46 4.59 -1.82 -7.44
C ALA A 46 4.59 -3.35 -7.52
N VAL A 47 3.67 -4.01 -6.81
CA VAL A 47 3.51 -5.47 -6.82
C VAL A 47 2.94 -5.97 -8.15
N ASP A 48 2.01 -5.24 -8.76
CA ASP A 48 1.50 -5.53 -10.11
C ASP A 48 2.62 -5.44 -11.16
N ALA A 49 3.42 -4.38 -11.10
CA ALA A 49 4.58 -4.21 -11.98
C ALA A 49 5.61 -5.32 -11.78
N ALA A 50 5.89 -5.70 -10.53
CA ALA A 50 6.79 -6.80 -10.20
C ALA A 50 6.29 -8.15 -10.75
N ALA A 51 5.01 -8.47 -10.58
CA ALA A 51 4.42 -9.70 -11.10
C ALA A 51 4.48 -9.73 -12.65
N HIS A 52 4.16 -8.64 -13.33
CA HIS A 52 4.26 -8.60 -14.80
C HIS A 52 5.70 -8.67 -15.30
N ALA A 53 6.64 -7.97 -14.65
CA ALA A 53 8.04 -7.99 -15.04
C ALA A 53 8.66 -9.39 -14.87
N ALA A 54 8.26 -10.12 -13.82
CA ALA A 54 8.69 -11.48 -13.59
C ALA A 54 8.32 -12.43 -14.75
N LEU A 55 7.26 -12.14 -15.50
CA LEU A 55 6.90 -12.94 -16.68
C LEU A 55 7.91 -12.81 -17.82
N ASP A 56 8.70 -11.72 -17.91
CA ASP A 56 9.73 -11.57 -18.97
C ASP A 56 10.99 -12.42 -18.71
N SER A 57 11.06 -13.15 -17.59
CA SER A 57 12.17 -14.05 -17.29
C SER A 57 12.08 -15.41 -18.01
N TYR A 58 11.20 -15.56 -19.00
CA TYR A 58 11.10 -16.79 -19.76
C TYR A 58 12.38 -17.04 -20.57
N ASP A 59 12.67 -18.32 -20.84
CA ASP A 59 13.77 -18.70 -21.72
C ASP A 59 13.50 -18.27 -23.17
N LYS A 60 14.11 -17.15 -23.58
CA LYS A 60 13.96 -16.57 -24.92
C LYS A 60 14.52 -17.51 -26.00
N THR A 61 15.55 -18.29 -25.69
CA THR A 61 16.13 -19.24 -26.65
C THR A 61 15.22 -20.44 -26.88
N ALA A 62 14.67 -21.03 -25.81
CA ALA A 62 13.68 -22.12 -25.92
C ALA A 62 12.37 -21.66 -26.57
N TRP A 63 11.99 -20.40 -26.37
CA TRP A 63 10.84 -19.80 -27.04
C TRP A 63 11.07 -19.63 -28.55
N GLU A 64 12.26 -19.13 -28.96
CA GLU A 64 12.61 -18.93 -30.37
C GLU A 64 12.81 -20.24 -31.13
N GLU A 65 13.34 -21.28 -30.48
CA GLU A 65 13.63 -22.57 -31.11
C GLU A 65 12.40 -23.50 -31.14
N ASP A 66 11.72 -23.66 -30.01
CA ASP A 66 10.70 -24.70 -29.82
C ASP A 66 9.30 -24.14 -29.49
N GLY A 67 9.14 -22.82 -29.35
CA GLY A 67 7.89 -22.20 -28.92
C GLY A 67 7.47 -22.56 -27.50
N THR A 68 8.43 -22.96 -26.65
CA THR A 68 8.17 -23.34 -25.26
C THR A 68 8.32 -22.13 -24.35
N ILE A 69 7.28 -21.85 -23.55
CA ILE A 69 7.33 -20.84 -22.48
C ILE A 69 7.65 -21.55 -21.17
N ASP A 70 8.79 -21.21 -20.60
CA ASP A 70 9.17 -21.65 -19.26
C ASP A 70 9.82 -20.50 -18.49
N ILE A 71 9.12 -20.02 -17.46
CA ILE A 71 9.59 -18.97 -16.57
C ILE A 71 10.77 -19.49 -15.75
N GLN A 72 11.93 -18.85 -15.86
CA GLN A 72 13.10 -19.19 -15.05
C GLN A 72 12.98 -18.60 -13.63
N PRO A 73 12.76 -19.40 -12.57
CA PRO A 73 12.38 -18.87 -11.25
C PRO A 73 13.39 -17.89 -10.63
N ALA A 74 14.69 -18.13 -10.84
CA ALA A 74 15.74 -17.25 -10.33
C ALA A 74 15.77 -15.90 -11.07
N GLY A 75 15.56 -15.90 -12.39
CA GLY A 75 15.45 -14.68 -13.18
C GLY A 75 14.17 -13.91 -12.85
N ALA A 76 13.06 -14.63 -12.67
CA ALA A 76 11.75 -14.09 -12.34
C ALA A 76 11.79 -13.31 -11.02
N ARG A 77 12.42 -13.90 -9.99
CA ARG A 77 12.56 -13.27 -8.68
C ARG A 77 13.40 -11.99 -8.74
N ASN A 78 14.50 -11.99 -9.49
CA ASN A 78 15.34 -10.80 -9.63
C ASN A 78 14.61 -9.67 -10.36
N LEU A 79 13.91 -9.97 -11.46
CA LEU A 79 13.09 -8.98 -12.16
C LEU A 79 11.95 -8.44 -11.29
N ALA A 80 11.27 -9.32 -10.54
CA ALA A 80 10.25 -8.89 -9.59
C ALA A 80 10.82 -7.93 -8.54
N ASP A 81 12.00 -8.22 -8.00
CA ASP A 81 12.65 -7.41 -6.97
C ASP A 81 13.09 -6.05 -7.51
N ASP A 82 13.70 -6.04 -8.70
CA ASP A 82 14.12 -4.81 -9.39
C ASP A 82 12.91 -3.89 -9.66
N TYR A 83 11.82 -4.44 -10.19
CA TYR A 83 10.62 -3.65 -10.49
C TYR A 83 9.85 -3.23 -9.24
N LEU A 84 9.84 -4.06 -8.19
CA LEU A 84 9.26 -3.67 -6.91
C LEU A 84 9.97 -2.43 -6.34
N HIS A 85 11.30 -2.47 -6.25
CA HIS A 85 12.08 -1.37 -5.68
C HIS A 85 12.17 -0.15 -6.61
N ALA A 86 12.09 -0.32 -7.93
CA ALA A 86 12.00 0.79 -8.86
C ALA A 86 10.69 1.58 -8.70
N ASN A 87 9.60 0.91 -8.33
CA ASN A 87 8.29 1.54 -8.13
C ASN A 87 8.03 1.96 -6.67
N TYR A 88 8.61 1.24 -5.71
CA TYR A 88 8.51 1.57 -4.29
C TYR A 88 9.76 1.09 -3.51
N PRO A 89 10.80 1.93 -3.38
CA PRO A 89 12.08 1.56 -2.78
C PRO A 89 12.00 1.05 -1.34
N GLU A 90 11.01 1.49 -0.57
CA GLU A 90 10.80 1.10 0.83
C GLU A 90 10.01 -0.22 0.98
N ALA A 91 9.44 -0.74 -0.11
CA ALA A 91 8.70 -2.00 -0.07
C ALA A 91 9.65 -3.19 0.12
N ARG A 92 9.18 -4.22 0.80
CA ARG A 92 9.89 -5.48 1.00
C ARG A 92 9.08 -6.60 0.37
N MET A 93 9.72 -7.40 -0.48
CA MET A 93 9.14 -8.64 -0.96
C MET A 93 9.10 -9.68 0.17
N GLU A 94 7.91 -10.15 0.51
CA GLU A 94 7.67 -11.13 1.57
C GLU A 94 7.55 -12.54 1.00
N ILE A 95 6.82 -12.68 -0.11
CA ILE A 95 6.58 -13.96 -0.78
C ILE A 95 6.80 -13.78 -2.28
N PHE A 96 7.52 -14.74 -2.87
CA PHE A 96 7.65 -14.91 -4.31
C PHE A 96 7.45 -16.38 -4.63
N GLU A 97 6.45 -16.67 -5.45
CA GLU A 97 6.16 -18.00 -5.96
C GLU A 97 6.07 -17.93 -7.48
N SER A 98 6.61 -18.93 -8.17
CA SER A 98 6.54 -19.03 -9.63
C SER A 98 6.36 -20.49 -10.03
N ASP A 99 5.50 -20.72 -11.00
CA ASP A 99 5.47 -21.94 -11.81
C ASP A 99 5.99 -21.65 -13.23
N SER A 100 5.87 -22.60 -14.17
CA SER A 100 6.39 -22.44 -15.53
C SER A 100 5.68 -21.34 -16.34
N THR A 101 4.51 -20.88 -15.90
CA THR A 101 3.64 -19.94 -16.63
C THR A 101 3.08 -18.81 -15.77
N SER A 102 3.12 -18.92 -14.44
CA SER A 102 2.51 -17.99 -13.51
C SER A 102 3.45 -17.58 -12.40
N VAL A 103 3.21 -16.40 -11.86
CA VAL A 103 3.97 -15.80 -10.77
C VAL A 103 3.02 -15.18 -9.76
N TYR A 104 3.38 -15.24 -8.49
CA TYR A 104 2.69 -14.60 -7.39
C TYR A 104 3.72 -13.84 -6.54
N VAL A 105 3.42 -12.57 -6.30
CA VAL A 105 4.27 -11.66 -5.52
C VAL A 105 3.44 -11.10 -4.38
N LYS A 106 3.98 -11.14 -3.16
CA LYS A 106 3.45 -10.42 -1.99
C LYS A 106 4.54 -9.52 -1.43
N ALA A 107 4.20 -8.27 -1.17
CA ALA A 107 5.11 -7.31 -0.56
C ALA A 107 4.45 -6.56 0.60
N SER A 108 5.28 -5.98 1.46
CA SER A 108 4.88 -5.16 2.59
C SER A 108 5.63 -3.82 2.60
N VAL A 109 5.06 -2.81 3.24
CA VAL A 109 5.75 -1.55 3.56
C VAL A 109 5.27 -1.00 4.90
N SER A 110 6.19 -0.43 5.69
CA SER A 110 5.82 0.29 6.91
C SER A 110 5.43 1.73 6.56
N SER A 111 4.19 2.10 6.88
CA SER A 111 3.67 3.45 6.72
C SER A 111 3.67 4.18 8.07
N PRO A 112 4.42 5.29 8.23
CA PRO A 112 4.37 6.07 9.45
C PRO A 112 3.01 6.74 9.61
N LEU A 113 2.52 6.82 10.84
CA LEU A 113 1.32 7.60 11.20
C LEU A 113 1.76 8.92 11.84
N PHE A 114 0.98 9.98 11.67
CA PHE A 114 1.28 11.30 12.22
C PHE A 114 0.41 11.62 13.43
N PHE A 115 -0.90 11.42 13.33
CA PHE A 115 -1.85 11.79 14.38
C PHE A 115 -2.18 10.64 15.32
N MET A 116 -2.27 9.41 14.80
CA MET A 116 -2.48 8.21 15.62
C MET A 116 -1.32 7.94 16.59
N LYS A 117 -0.18 8.61 16.42
CA LYS A 117 0.93 8.64 17.40
C LYS A 117 0.48 9.15 18.77
N VAL A 118 -0.45 10.09 18.81
CA VAL A 118 -1.03 10.60 20.08
C VAL A 118 -1.78 9.48 20.83
N ALA A 119 -2.32 8.50 20.09
CA ALA A 119 -2.95 7.31 20.64
C ALA A 119 -1.96 6.13 20.85
N GLY A 120 -0.66 6.34 20.63
CA GLY A 120 0.39 5.33 20.80
C GLY A 120 0.66 4.45 19.58
N ILE A 121 0.03 4.72 18.43
CA ILE A 121 0.22 3.92 17.20
C ILE A 121 1.15 4.69 16.27
N ASN A 122 2.37 4.17 16.09
CA ASN A 122 3.44 4.90 15.40
C ASN A 122 3.51 4.61 13.90
N GLU A 123 3.18 3.38 13.52
CA GLU A 123 3.28 2.88 12.15
C GLU A 123 2.25 1.77 11.93
N VAL A 124 1.95 1.51 10.66
CA VAL A 124 1.12 0.39 10.22
C VAL A 124 1.83 -0.34 9.09
N SER A 125 1.85 -1.67 9.16
CA SER A 125 2.30 -2.50 8.03
C SER A 125 1.18 -2.59 7.01
N ILE A 126 1.49 -2.22 5.76
CA ILE A 126 0.59 -2.34 4.62
C ILE A 126 1.07 -3.51 3.78
N GLU A 127 0.17 -4.40 3.38
CA GLU A 127 0.48 -5.55 2.53
C GLU A 127 -0.31 -5.50 1.23
N ALA A 128 0.31 -5.92 0.13
CA ALA A 128 -0.36 -6.14 -1.14
C ALA A 128 0.21 -7.38 -1.83
N SER A 129 -0.60 -7.99 -2.69
CA SER A 129 -0.21 -9.14 -3.49
C SER A 129 -0.78 -9.04 -4.89
N SER A 130 -0.06 -9.58 -5.87
CA SER A 130 -0.52 -9.71 -7.26
C SER A 130 0.00 -11.00 -7.87
N GLY A 131 -0.73 -11.51 -8.86
CA GLY A 131 -0.33 -12.64 -9.66
C GLY A 131 -0.51 -12.37 -11.14
N ALA A 132 0.38 -12.94 -11.96
CA ALA A 132 0.35 -12.81 -13.41
C ALA A 132 0.60 -14.18 -14.06
N SER A 133 0.07 -14.40 -15.26
CA SER A 133 0.20 -15.67 -15.99
C SER A 133 0.38 -15.44 -17.50
N LEU A 134 1.20 -16.26 -18.14
CA LEU A 134 1.43 -16.31 -19.59
C LEU A 134 0.40 -17.17 -20.34
N GLY A 135 -0.56 -17.79 -19.62
CA GLY A 135 -1.65 -18.56 -20.20
C GLY A 135 -2.98 -18.24 -19.52
N GLY A 136 -3.76 -17.31 -20.10
CA GLY A 136 -5.16 -17.10 -19.71
C GLY A 136 -5.68 -15.69 -19.96
N GLY A 137 -6.60 -15.58 -20.92
CA GLY A 137 -7.73 -14.65 -20.81
C GLY A 137 -8.87 -15.28 -20.02
#